data_AF-A0A973QXM9-F1
#
_entry.id   AF-A0A973QXM9-F1
#
_cell.length_a   1.000
_cell.length_b   1.000
_cell.length_c   1.000
_cell.angle_alpha   90.00
_cell.angle_beta   90.00
_cell.angle_gamma   90.00
#
_symmetry.space_group_name_H-M   'P 1'
#
loop_
_entity.id
_entity.type
_entity.pdbx_description
1 polymer ?
#
loop_
_entity_poly.entity_id
_entity_poly.type
_entity_poly.pdbx_seq_one_letter_code
_entity_poly.pdbx_strand_id
1 'polypeptide(L)'
;MTSTSASPLALELTPAQAFDALYAFCAPALVRQTFLLTGRRELARESVERAFQLAWQRWPEVAVDRDPAGWVRATAYEYALSPWHRFRPGLRRRPEPPLVDRRDRELMNVLMELPPSYRRALLLYDGVGLDLPETAAEAEASTPAAAHRLLNAREAIAARLPELADPSELNRRLVELASTERQPAPGPPAVRSRGERSARFWTRAAIAFTTALIGTTALALRTAPTHYEPPVPPGAVVQGVPPRVTRGALSAPQAQLRAKLRSETSHGPQRLVPQPS
;
A
#
# COMPACT_ATOMS: atom_id res chain seq x y z
N MET A 1 -51.61 -38.16 -21.16
CA MET A 1 -50.30 -38.05 -20.49
C MET A 1 -49.49 -37.00 -21.22
N THR A 2 -49.58 -35.76 -20.79
CA THR A 2 -48.81 -34.63 -21.35
C THR A 2 -47.96 -34.07 -20.23
N SER A 3 -46.66 -34.34 -20.32
CA SER A 3 -45.64 -33.82 -19.43
C SER A 3 -45.68 -32.28 -19.47
N THR A 4 -46.02 -31.67 -18.34
CA THR A 4 -45.83 -30.23 -18.13
C THR A 4 -44.33 -30.01 -17.94
N SER A 5 -43.68 -29.54 -19.00
CA SER A 5 -42.37 -28.91 -18.90
C SER A 5 -42.52 -27.64 -18.06
N ALA A 6 -42.08 -27.70 -16.80
CA ALA A 6 -41.83 -26.50 -16.03
C ALA A 6 -40.54 -25.87 -16.59
N SER A 7 -40.69 -24.88 -17.48
CA SER A 7 -39.57 -24.06 -17.92
C SER A 7 -39.17 -23.06 -16.80
N PRO A 8 -37.88 -22.87 -16.53
CA PRO A 8 -37.38 -22.15 -15.36
C PRO A 8 -37.39 -20.65 -15.63
N LEU A 9 -38.44 -19.94 -15.17
CA LEU A 9 -38.37 -18.50 -14.98
C LEU A 9 -37.71 -18.20 -13.63
N ALA A 10 -36.45 -18.63 -13.46
CA ALA A 10 -35.57 -17.90 -12.57
C ALA A 10 -35.36 -16.56 -13.27
N LEU A 11 -35.99 -15.49 -12.75
CA LEU A 11 -35.80 -14.13 -13.28
C LEU A 11 -34.30 -13.87 -13.36
N GLU A 12 -33.72 -13.85 -14.57
CA GLU A 12 -32.33 -13.46 -14.76
C GLU A 12 -32.22 -12.00 -14.34
N LEU A 13 -31.76 -11.79 -13.11
CA LEU A 13 -31.49 -10.47 -12.59
C LEU A 13 -30.45 -9.82 -13.50
N THR A 14 -30.70 -8.57 -13.90
CA THR A 14 -29.64 -7.80 -14.55
C THR A 14 -28.44 -7.68 -13.60
N PRO A 15 -27.21 -7.50 -14.11
CA PRO A 15 -26.02 -7.30 -13.28
C PRO A 15 -26.22 -6.23 -12.19
N ALA A 16 -26.92 -5.14 -12.52
CA ALA A 16 -27.26 -4.09 -11.57
C ALA A 16 -28.22 -4.55 -10.47
N GLN A 17 -29.26 -5.34 -10.80
CA GLN A 17 -30.20 -5.87 -9.81
C GLN A 17 -29.56 -6.91 -8.90
N ALA A 18 -28.72 -7.80 -9.45
CA ALA A 18 -27.97 -8.78 -8.67
C ALA A 18 -26.98 -8.09 -7.71
N PHE A 19 -26.30 -7.04 -8.18
CA PHE A 19 -25.44 -6.21 -7.31
C PHE A 19 -26.24 -5.50 -6.22
N ASP A 20 -27.36 -4.85 -6.59
CA ASP A 20 -28.18 -4.11 -5.63
C ASP A 20 -28.78 -5.06 -4.56
N ALA A 21 -29.10 -6.31 -4.93
CA ALA A 21 -29.54 -7.35 -4.00
C ALA A 21 -28.42 -7.79 -3.03
N LEU A 22 -27.21 -8.06 -3.55
CA LEU A 22 -26.04 -8.36 -2.72
C LEU A 22 -25.74 -7.22 -1.74
N TYR A 23 -25.79 -5.98 -2.24
CA TYR A 23 -25.58 -4.79 -1.44
C TYR A 23 -26.60 -4.68 -0.29
N ALA A 24 -27.89 -4.76 -0.62
CA ALA A 24 -28.97 -4.64 0.35
C ALA A 24 -28.87 -5.71 1.45
N PHE A 25 -28.47 -6.93 1.08
CA PHE A 25 -28.32 -8.04 2.01
C PHE A 25 -27.07 -7.92 2.90
N CYS A 26 -25.89 -7.71 2.30
CA CYS A 26 -24.63 -7.79 3.02
C CYS A 26 -24.20 -6.48 3.70
N ALA A 27 -24.48 -5.32 3.10
CA ALA A 27 -23.91 -4.06 3.56
C ALA A 27 -24.22 -3.72 5.03
N PRO A 28 -25.45 -3.91 5.55
CA PRO A 28 -25.74 -3.62 6.96
C PRO A 28 -24.91 -4.47 7.92
N ALA A 29 -24.76 -5.77 7.65
CA ALA A 29 -23.95 -6.66 8.47
C ALA A 29 -22.47 -6.32 8.38
N LEU A 30 -21.96 -6.04 7.19
CA LEU A 30 -20.57 -5.67 6.96
C LEU A 30 -20.21 -4.35 7.65
N VAL A 31 -21.10 -3.37 7.70
CA VAL A 31 -20.85 -2.10 8.43
C VAL A 31 -20.69 -2.36 9.93
N ARG A 32 -21.54 -3.23 10.50
CA ARG A 32 -21.43 -3.60 11.92
C ARG A 32 -20.14 -4.37 12.19
N GLN A 33 -19.77 -5.30 11.31
CA GLN A 33 -18.52 -6.05 11.41
C GLN A 33 -17.30 -5.12 11.33
N THR A 34 -17.22 -4.24 10.33
CA THR A 34 -16.09 -3.31 10.20
C THR A 34 -16.06 -2.27 11.31
N PHE A 35 -17.20 -1.96 11.95
CA PHE A 35 -17.23 -1.16 13.17
C PHE A 35 -16.53 -1.88 14.33
N LEU A 36 -16.82 -3.17 14.56
CA LEU A 36 -16.10 -3.98 15.56
C LEU A 36 -14.59 -4.05 15.27
N LEU A 37 -14.19 -3.99 13.99
CA LEU A 37 -12.77 -3.95 13.60
C LEU A 37 -12.10 -2.60 13.81
N THR A 38 -12.82 -1.48 13.72
CA THR A 38 -12.21 -0.14 13.65
C THR A 38 -12.53 0.75 14.84
N GLY A 39 -13.58 0.43 15.59
CA GLY A 39 -14.17 1.30 16.62
C GLY A 39 -14.63 2.65 16.07
N ARG A 40 -14.82 2.78 14.76
CA ARG A 40 -15.08 4.05 14.08
C ARG A 40 -16.18 3.92 13.05
N ARG A 41 -17.27 4.64 13.27
CA ARG A 41 -18.50 4.57 12.46
C ARG A 41 -18.28 5.00 11.01
N GLU A 42 -17.61 6.14 10.83
CA GLU A 42 -17.32 6.67 9.49
C GLU A 42 -16.35 5.77 8.72
N LEU A 43 -15.33 5.22 9.39
CA LEU A 43 -14.37 4.34 8.74
C LEU A 43 -15.01 2.99 8.38
N ALA A 44 -15.88 2.47 9.23
CA ALA A 44 -16.65 1.25 8.97
C ALA A 44 -17.49 1.37 7.69
N ARG A 45 -18.27 2.45 7.58
CA ARG A 45 -19.04 2.77 6.36
C ARG A 45 -18.14 2.92 5.14
N GLU A 46 -17.08 3.72 5.25
CA GLU A 46 -16.14 3.97 4.14
C GLU A 46 -15.50 2.67 3.64
N SER A 47 -15.22 1.73 4.55
CA SER A 47 -14.65 0.41 4.22
C SER A 47 -15.61 -0.43 3.38
N VAL A 48 -16.88 -0.49 3.78
CA VAL A 48 -17.92 -1.22 3.06
C VAL A 48 -18.23 -0.55 1.72
N GLU A 49 -18.34 0.77 1.69
CA GLU A 49 -18.50 1.52 0.44
C GLU A 49 -17.39 1.23 -0.56
N ARG A 50 -16.12 1.23 -0.11
CA ARG A 50 -15.00 0.92 -0.98
C ARG A 50 -15.01 -0.52 -1.45
N ALA A 51 -15.35 -1.47 -0.59
CA ALA A 51 -15.46 -2.87 -0.97
C ALA A 51 -16.51 -3.07 -2.06
N PHE A 52 -17.69 -2.47 -1.93
CA PHE A 52 -18.73 -2.55 -2.95
C PHE A 52 -18.43 -1.74 -4.23
N GLN A 53 -17.69 -0.64 -4.13
CA GLN A 53 -17.18 0.06 -5.33
C GLN A 53 -16.22 -0.84 -6.11
N LEU A 54 -15.31 -1.54 -5.42
CA LEU A 54 -14.39 -2.48 -6.06
C LEU A 54 -15.15 -3.69 -6.62
N ALA A 55 -16.15 -4.19 -5.89
CA ALA A 55 -17.02 -5.26 -6.35
C ALA A 55 -17.76 -4.89 -7.64
N TRP A 56 -18.27 -3.66 -7.74
CA TRP A 56 -18.90 -3.17 -8.97
C TRP A 56 -17.91 -3.09 -10.15
N GLN A 57 -16.69 -2.62 -9.89
CA GLN A 57 -15.64 -2.54 -10.91
C GLN A 57 -15.23 -3.92 -11.43
N ARG A 58 -15.26 -4.94 -10.56
CA ARG A 58 -14.92 -6.35 -10.86
C ARG A 58 -16.16 -7.24 -10.94
N TRP A 59 -17.32 -6.67 -11.24
CA TRP A 59 -18.59 -7.37 -11.11
C TRP A 59 -18.67 -8.69 -11.90
N PRO A 60 -18.15 -8.79 -13.14
CA PRO A 60 -18.15 -10.07 -13.87
C PRO A 60 -17.43 -11.22 -13.14
N GLU A 61 -16.40 -10.90 -12.35
CA GLU A 61 -15.65 -11.88 -11.55
C GLU A 61 -16.38 -12.19 -10.23
N VAL A 62 -16.86 -11.14 -9.55
CA VAL A 62 -17.55 -11.29 -8.25
C VAL A 62 -18.88 -12.01 -8.39
N ALA A 63 -19.62 -11.78 -9.48
CA ALA A 63 -20.93 -12.38 -9.70
C ALA A 63 -20.88 -13.91 -9.93
N VAL A 64 -19.73 -14.44 -10.37
CA VAL A 64 -19.51 -15.88 -10.59
C VAL A 64 -18.72 -16.55 -9.46
N ASP A 65 -18.30 -15.78 -8.46
CA ASP A 65 -17.60 -16.30 -7.29
C ASP A 65 -18.52 -17.24 -6.48
N ARG A 66 -17.92 -18.23 -5.81
CA ARG A 66 -18.66 -19.16 -4.95
C ARG A 66 -19.24 -18.46 -3.70
N ASP A 67 -18.55 -17.44 -3.19
CA ASP A 67 -19.00 -16.62 -2.07
C ASP A 67 -18.77 -15.11 -2.36
N PRO A 68 -19.67 -14.47 -3.12
CA PRO A 68 -19.59 -13.04 -3.38
C PRO A 68 -19.66 -12.19 -2.10
N ALA A 69 -20.34 -12.67 -1.06
CA ALA A 69 -20.44 -11.97 0.23
C ALA A 69 -19.10 -12.00 0.97
N GLY A 70 -18.43 -13.15 0.98
CA GLY A 70 -17.08 -13.32 1.51
C GLY A 70 -16.04 -12.51 0.77
N TRP A 71 -16.13 -12.42 -0.57
CA TRP A 71 -15.25 -11.56 -1.36
C TRP A 71 -15.35 -10.08 -0.92
N VAL A 72 -16.57 -9.57 -0.74
CA VAL A 72 -16.79 -8.19 -0.29
C VAL A 72 -16.38 -8.02 1.17
N ARG A 73 -16.63 -9.01 2.04
CA ARG A 73 -16.20 -9.01 3.45
C ARG A 73 -14.69 -8.91 3.57
N ALA A 74 -13.94 -9.77 2.87
CA ALA A 74 -12.48 -9.77 2.85
C ALA A 74 -11.94 -8.41 2.40
N THR A 75 -12.50 -7.86 1.32
CA THR A 75 -12.12 -6.53 0.81
C THR A 75 -12.42 -5.41 1.81
N ALA A 76 -13.57 -5.46 2.48
CA ALA A 76 -13.95 -4.48 3.50
C ALA A 76 -13.03 -4.56 4.72
N TYR A 77 -12.67 -5.77 5.16
CA TYR A 77 -11.79 -6.01 6.31
C TYR A 77 -10.37 -5.52 6.02
N GLU A 78 -9.87 -5.78 4.81
CA GLU A 78 -8.55 -5.31 4.38
C GLU A 78 -8.48 -3.79 4.39
N TYR A 79 -9.50 -3.12 3.84
CA TYR A 79 -9.56 -1.67 3.91
C TYR A 79 -9.70 -1.18 5.36
N ALA A 80 -10.55 -1.80 6.18
CA ALA A 80 -10.81 -1.39 7.56
C ALA A 80 -9.57 -1.46 8.46
N LEU A 81 -8.78 -2.53 8.34
CA LEU A 81 -7.62 -2.81 9.19
C LEU A 81 -6.32 -2.20 8.69
N SER A 82 -6.39 -1.43 7.61
CA SER A 82 -5.18 -1.00 6.95
C SER A 82 -4.32 -0.03 7.80
N PRO A 83 -2.99 -0.24 7.85
CA PRO A 83 -2.07 0.63 8.59
C PRO A 83 -2.08 2.09 8.15
N TRP A 84 -2.42 2.40 6.89
CA TRP A 84 -2.34 3.79 6.40
C TRP A 84 -3.36 4.72 7.06
N HIS A 85 -4.43 4.18 7.66
CA HIS A 85 -5.42 5.00 8.40
C HIS A 85 -4.80 5.76 9.56
N ARG A 86 -3.70 5.24 10.12
CA ARG A 86 -2.94 5.95 11.16
C ARG A 86 -2.38 7.29 10.65
N PHE A 87 -2.21 7.48 9.35
CA PHE A 87 -1.67 8.71 8.77
C PHE A 87 -2.74 9.70 8.31
N ARG A 88 -4.04 9.40 8.48
CA ARG A 88 -5.14 10.28 8.06
C ARG A 88 -5.45 11.33 9.14
N PRO A 89 -5.18 12.63 8.91
CA PRO A 89 -5.40 13.66 9.92
C PRO A 89 -6.87 13.78 10.35
N GLY A 90 -7.81 13.57 9.43
CA GLY A 90 -9.25 13.61 9.73
C GLY A 90 -9.70 12.56 10.74
N LEU A 91 -9.12 11.35 10.69
CA LEU A 91 -9.39 10.31 11.68
C LEU A 91 -8.79 10.65 13.04
N ARG A 92 -7.59 11.25 13.07
CA ARG A 92 -6.95 11.66 14.34
C ARG A 92 -7.69 12.81 15.03
N ARG A 93 -8.21 13.77 14.26
CA ARG A 93 -8.83 14.99 14.79
C ARG A 93 -10.27 14.83 15.23
N ARG A 94 -10.97 13.81 14.73
CA ARG A 94 -12.37 13.54 15.07
C ARG A 94 -12.46 12.27 15.92
N PRO A 95 -12.53 12.38 17.26
CA PRO A 95 -12.77 11.24 18.12
C PRO A 95 -14.15 10.64 17.84
N GLU A 96 -14.27 9.32 17.99
CA GLU A 96 -15.55 8.64 17.88
C GLU A 96 -16.40 8.95 19.13
N PRO A 97 -17.70 9.29 18.98
CA PRO A 97 -18.60 9.41 20.12
C PRO A 97 -18.64 8.10 20.91
N PRO A 98 -18.54 8.16 22.25
CA PRO A 98 -18.53 6.97 23.08
C PRO A 98 -19.84 6.19 22.93
N LEU A 99 -19.76 4.86 23.00
CA LEU A 99 -20.96 4.01 23.09
C LEU A 99 -21.73 4.36 24.37
N VAL A 100 -23.07 4.32 24.32
CA VAL A 100 -23.91 4.74 25.46
C VAL A 100 -23.84 3.72 26.60
N ASP A 101 -23.94 2.44 26.27
CA ASP A 101 -23.84 1.37 27.26
C ASP A 101 -22.39 1.17 27.75
N ARG A 102 -22.23 0.96 29.06
CA ARG A 102 -20.90 0.81 29.68
C ARG A 102 -20.21 -0.49 29.23
N ARG A 103 -20.95 -1.60 29.19
CA ARG A 103 -20.40 -2.91 28.82
C ARG A 103 -20.00 -2.91 27.34
N ASP A 104 -20.78 -2.27 26.48
CA ASP A 104 -20.46 -2.05 25.07
C ASP A 104 -19.14 -1.27 24.91
N ARG A 105 -18.96 -0.18 25.67
CA ARG A 105 -17.68 0.58 25.68
C ARG A 105 -16.51 -0.27 26.13
N GLU A 106 -16.69 -1.07 27.19
CA GLU A 106 -15.63 -1.91 27.74
C GLU A 106 -15.18 -2.97 26.74
N LEU A 107 -16.13 -3.68 26.12
CA LEU A 107 -15.83 -4.65 25.06
C LEU A 107 -15.12 -3.98 23.87
N MET A 108 -15.63 -2.85 23.40
CA MET A 108 -15.01 -2.11 22.30
C MET A 108 -13.58 -1.67 22.64
N ASN A 109 -13.32 -1.19 23.86
CA ASN A 109 -11.98 -0.82 24.30
C ASN A 109 -11.02 -2.03 24.26
N VAL A 110 -11.44 -3.18 24.78
CA VAL A 110 -10.64 -4.41 24.75
C VAL A 110 -10.36 -4.84 23.31
N LEU A 111 -11.38 -4.82 22.43
CA LEU A 111 -11.19 -5.10 21.02
C LEU A 111 -10.15 -4.17 20.39
N MET A 112 -10.19 -2.87 20.69
CA MET A 112 -9.28 -1.86 20.13
C MET A 112 -7.83 -2.02 20.60
N GLU A 113 -7.59 -2.67 21.74
CA GLU A 113 -6.25 -3.01 22.23
C GLU A 113 -5.65 -4.25 21.55
N LEU A 114 -6.48 -5.15 21.02
CA LEU A 114 -5.99 -6.32 20.29
C LEU A 114 -5.22 -5.91 19.03
N PRO A 115 -4.14 -6.62 18.66
CA PRO A 115 -3.53 -6.47 17.35
C PRO A 115 -4.57 -6.66 16.22
N PRO A 116 -4.48 -5.90 15.10
CA PRO A 116 -5.45 -6.00 13.99
C PRO A 116 -5.68 -7.42 13.47
N SER A 117 -4.62 -8.23 13.39
CA SER A 117 -4.70 -9.62 12.94
C SER A 117 -5.44 -10.54 13.92
N TYR A 118 -5.39 -10.25 15.21
CA TYR A 118 -6.05 -11.03 16.26
C TYR A 118 -7.54 -10.68 16.28
N ARG A 119 -7.84 -9.38 16.17
CA ARG A 119 -9.21 -8.88 16.03
C ARG A 119 -9.89 -9.41 14.77
N ARG A 120 -9.18 -9.48 13.64
CA ARG A 120 -9.68 -10.09 12.39
C ARG A 120 -10.04 -11.56 12.60
N ALA A 121 -9.12 -12.35 13.14
CA ALA A 121 -9.32 -13.78 13.39
C ALA A 121 -10.50 -14.03 14.34
N LEU A 122 -10.56 -13.29 15.45
CA LEU A 122 -11.65 -13.36 16.41
C LEU A 122 -12.99 -13.03 15.76
N LEU A 123 -13.07 -11.93 14.99
CA LEU A 123 -14.34 -11.54 14.37
C LEU A 123 -14.80 -12.53 13.29
N LEU A 124 -13.89 -13.07 12.48
CA LEU A 124 -14.23 -14.09 11.47
C LEU A 124 -14.74 -15.38 12.13
N TYR A 125 -14.08 -15.85 13.17
CA TYR A 125 -14.45 -17.09 13.83
C TYR A 125 -15.64 -16.91 14.79
N ASP A 126 -15.49 -16.06 15.80
CA ASP A 126 -16.48 -15.87 16.87
C ASP A 126 -17.59 -14.88 16.50
N GLY A 127 -17.40 -14.00 15.52
CA GLY A 127 -18.43 -13.02 15.12
C GLY A 127 -19.24 -13.44 13.90
N VAL A 128 -18.55 -13.90 12.84
CA VAL A 128 -19.17 -14.34 11.59
C VAL A 128 -19.55 -15.82 11.64
N GLY A 129 -18.84 -16.63 12.42
CA GLY A 129 -19.10 -18.07 12.53
C GLY A 129 -18.41 -18.91 11.46
N LEU A 130 -17.34 -18.40 10.85
CA LEU A 130 -16.53 -19.20 9.91
C LEU A 130 -15.79 -20.30 10.66
N ASP A 131 -15.53 -21.41 9.97
CA ASP A 131 -14.64 -22.41 10.52
C ASP A 131 -13.17 -21.93 10.53
N LEU A 132 -12.29 -22.72 11.16
CA LEU A 132 -10.90 -22.32 11.32
C LEU A 132 -10.12 -22.28 9.97
N PRO A 133 -10.26 -23.28 9.07
CA PRO A 133 -9.72 -23.21 7.71
C PRO A 133 -10.20 -22.00 6.90
N GLU A 134 -11.49 -21.68 6.90
CA GLU A 134 -12.09 -20.53 6.21
C GLU A 134 -11.56 -19.22 6.79
N THR A 135 -11.50 -19.12 8.12
CA THR A 135 -10.90 -17.97 8.82
C THR A 135 -9.45 -17.77 8.41
N ALA A 136 -8.68 -18.86 8.29
CA ALA A 136 -7.28 -18.80 7.88
C ALA A 136 -7.13 -18.34 6.43
N ALA A 137 -7.96 -18.86 5.53
CA ALA A 137 -7.98 -18.45 4.12
C ALA A 137 -8.33 -16.96 3.98
N GLU A 138 -9.39 -16.49 4.63
CA GLU A 138 -9.81 -15.09 4.55
C GLU A 138 -8.85 -14.13 5.25
N ALA A 139 -8.10 -14.60 6.25
CA ALA A 139 -7.06 -13.81 6.92
C ALA A 139 -5.66 -13.94 6.29
N GLU A 140 -5.55 -14.59 5.12
CA GLU A 140 -4.31 -14.86 4.40
C GLU A 140 -3.22 -15.45 5.32
N ALA A 141 -3.62 -16.45 6.11
CA ALA A 141 -2.79 -17.09 7.12
C ALA A 141 -2.85 -18.60 7.03
N SER A 142 -1.86 -19.27 7.62
CA SER A 142 -1.96 -20.72 7.84
C SER A 142 -2.97 -21.02 8.95
N THR A 143 -3.62 -22.18 8.89
CA THR A 143 -4.57 -22.64 9.91
C THR A 143 -3.98 -22.59 11.33
N PRO A 144 -2.73 -23.02 11.58
CA PRO A 144 -2.10 -22.89 12.90
C PRO A 144 -1.90 -21.42 13.33
N ALA A 145 -1.56 -20.53 12.40
CA ALA A 145 -1.41 -19.10 12.71
C ALA A 145 -2.76 -18.46 13.06
N ALA A 146 -3.83 -18.81 12.34
CA ALA A 146 -5.19 -18.37 12.67
C ALA A 146 -5.64 -18.88 14.04
N ALA A 147 -5.36 -20.15 14.36
CA ALA A 147 -5.68 -20.75 15.66
C ALA A 147 -4.96 -20.04 16.80
N HIS A 148 -3.67 -19.76 16.63
CA HIS A 148 -2.87 -19.07 17.64
C HIS A 148 -3.34 -17.62 17.84
N ARG A 149 -3.68 -16.90 16.77
CA ARG A 149 -4.27 -15.56 16.85
C ARG A 149 -5.59 -15.57 17.61
N LEU A 150 -6.45 -16.56 17.34
CA LEU A 150 -7.74 -16.72 18.01
C LEU A 150 -7.58 -17.02 19.49
N LEU A 151 -6.70 -17.96 19.85
CA LEU A 151 -6.39 -18.30 21.24
C LEU A 151 -5.94 -17.07 22.03
N ASN A 152 -4.93 -16.36 21.52
CA ASN A 152 -4.42 -15.17 22.19
C ASN A 152 -5.47 -14.05 22.28
N ALA A 153 -6.33 -13.90 21.26
CA ALA A 153 -7.42 -12.92 21.29
C ALA A 153 -8.42 -13.24 22.41
N ARG A 154 -8.81 -14.51 22.54
CA ARG A 154 -9.73 -14.97 23.60
C ARG A 154 -9.10 -14.85 24.99
N GLU A 155 -7.82 -15.19 25.15
CA GLU A 155 -7.09 -15.00 26.41
C GLU A 155 -7.07 -13.53 26.83
N ALA A 156 -6.77 -12.63 25.90
CA ALA A 156 -6.77 -11.19 26.16
C ALA A 156 -8.16 -10.65 26.54
N ILE A 157 -9.22 -11.16 25.90
CA ILE A 157 -10.61 -10.83 26.28
C ILE A 157 -10.92 -11.36 27.67
N ALA A 158 -10.70 -12.65 27.93
CA ALA A 158 -11.02 -13.29 29.21
C ALA A 158 -10.26 -12.66 30.39
N ALA A 159 -9.02 -12.18 30.17
CA ALA A 159 -8.23 -11.50 31.19
C ALA A 159 -8.84 -10.17 31.64
N ARG A 160 -9.57 -9.47 30.76
CA ARG A 160 -10.17 -8.15 31.04
C ARG A 160 -11.67 -8.20 31.28
N LEU A 161 -12.35 -9.17 30.67
CA LEU A 161 -13.80 -9.40 30.71
C LEU A 161 -14.03 -10.90 30.94
N PRO A 162 -13.84 -11.40 32.18
CA PRO A 162 -13.95 -12.83 32.50
C PRO A 162 -15.32 -13.43 32.18
N GLU A 163 -16.37 -12.62 32.22
CA GLU A 163 -17.73 -13.01 31.82
C GLU A 163 -17.85 -13.38 30.34
N LEU A 164 -16.91 -12.95 29.49
CA LEU A 164 -16.85 -13.26 28.06
C LEU A 164 -15.83 -14.36 27.74
N ALA A 165 -15.36 -15.11 28.73
CA ALA A 165 -14.45 -16.24 28.52
C ALA A 165 -15.13 -17.40 27.77
N ASP A 166 -16.46 -17.54 27.88
CA ASP A 166 -17.23 -18.48 27.09
C ASP A 166 -17.42 -17.96 25.64
N PRO A 167 -16.99 -18.72 24.61
CA PRO A 167 -17.14 -18.29 23.21
C PRO A 167 -18.59 -18.00 22.78
N SER A 168 -19.57 -18.71 23.34
CA SER A 168 -20.98 -18.50 22.97
C SER A 168 -21.51 -17.16 23.49
N GLU A 169 -21.13 -16.82 24.72
CA GLU A 169 -21.40 -15.53 25.34
C GLU A 169 -20.67 -14.39 24.62
N LEU A 170 -19.41 -14.60 24.22
CA LEU A 170 -18.67 -13.63 23.41
C LEU A 170 -19.35 -13.37 22.06
N ASN A 171 -19.75 -14.41 21.33
CA ASN A 171 -20.49 -14.27 20.07
C ASN A 171 -21.77 -13.46 20.28
N ARG A 172 -22.59 -13.83 21.27
CA ARG A 172 -23.83 -13.11 21.61
C ARG A 172 -23.54 -11.63 21.85
N ARG A 173 -22.51 -11.32 22.64
CA ARG A 173 -22.16 -9.95 22.98
C ARG A 173 -21.64 -9.15 21.77
N LEU A 174 -20.87 -9.77 20.89
CA LEU A 174 -20.44 -9.16 19.62
C LEU A 174 -21.65 -8.83 18.73
N VAL A 175 -22.65 -9.73 18.65
CA VAL A 175 -23.89 -9.52 17.88
C VAL A 175 -24.75 -8.41 18.49
N GLU A 176 -24.87 -8.35 19.81
CA GLU A 176 -25.60 -7.28 20.50
C GLU A 176 -24.95 -5.92 20.25
N LEU A 177 -23.62 -5.82 20.45
CA LEU A 177 -22.85 -4.60 20.20
C LEU A 177 -22.91 -4.17 18.73
N ALA A 178 -22.85 -5.12 17.80
CA ALA A 178 -23.07 -4.85 16.39
C ALA A 178 -24.46 -4.24 16.16
N SER A 179 -25.50 -4.79 16.79
CA SER A 179 -26.90 -4.40 16.56
C SER A 179 -27.27 -3.02 17.12
N THR A 180 -26.56 -2.53 18.14
CA THR A 180 -26.75 -1.16 18.64
C THR A 180 -26.30 -0.11 17.62
N GLU A 181 -25.39 -0.48 16.70
CA GLU A 181 -24.97 0.37 15.59
C GLU A 181 -25.98 0.38 14.43
N ARG A 182 -26.94 1.31 14.52
CA ARG A 182 -27.97 1.54 13.49
C ARG A 182 -27.50 2.51 12.41
N GLN A 183 -26.30 2.34 11.91
CA GLN A 183 -25.79 3.19 10.84
C GLN A 183 -26.26 2.66 9.47
N PRO A 184 -27.04 3.44 8.69
CA PRO A 184 -27.42 3.01 7.36
C PRO A 184 -26.18 2.93 6.47
N ALA A 185 -26.10 1.87 5.68
CA ALA A 185 -25.22 1.86 4.51
C ALA A 185 -25.80 2.84 3.45
N PRO A 186 -24.98 3.57 2.69
CA PRO A 186 -25.48 4.44 1.62
C PRO A 186 -26.32 3.69 0.58
N GLY A 187 -27.15 4.39 -0.19
CA GLY A 187 -27.96 3.74 -1.23
C GLY A 187 -27.10 3.06 -2.32
N PRO A 188 -27.49 1.87 -2.84
CA PRO A 188 -26.79 1.16 -3.92
C PRO A 188 -26.43 2.02 -5.16
N PRO A 189 -27.32 2.90 -5.70
CA PRO A 189 -26.99 3.68 -6.89
C PRO A 189 -25.88 4.74 -6.64
N ALA A 190 -25.74 5.23 -5.41
CA ALA A 190 -24.67 6.15 -5.05
C ALA A 190 -23.30 5.46 -5.09
N VAL A 191 -23.23 4.20 -4.67
CA VAL A 191 -22.00 3.40 -4.65
C VAL A 191 -21.53 3.09 -6.07
N ARG A 192 -22.45 2.69 -6.98
CA ARG A 192 -22.14 2.43 -8.39
C ARG A 192 -21.63 3.67 -9.12
N SER A 193 -22.35 4.79 -9.01
CA SER A 193 -21.98 6.04 -9.69
C SER A 193 -20.67 6.66 -9.16
N ARG A 194 -20.33 6.41 -7.89
CA ARG A 194 -19.06 6.83 -7.27
C ARG A 194 -17.90 5.94 -7.69
N GLY A 195 -18.13 4.63 -7.84
CA GLY A 195 -17.16 3.66 -8.37
C GLY A 195 -16.77 3.96 -9.81
N GLU A 196 -17.74 4.25 -10.68
CA GLU A 196 -17.50 4.61 -12.09
C GLU A 196 -16.73 5.94 -12.24
N ARG A 197 -17.09 6.95 -11.44
CA ARG A 197 -16.37 8.24 -11.43
C ARG A 197 -14.93 8.09 -10.93
N SER A 198 -14.72 7.26 -9.91
CA SER A 198 -13.38 7.01 -9.36
C SER A 198 -12.50 6.26 -10.34
N ALA A 199 -13.01 5.25 -11.03
CA ALA A 199 -12.28 4.53 -12.08
C ALA A 199 -11.84 5.48 -13.20
N ARG A 200 -12.77 6.29 -13.72
CA ARG A 200 -12.46 7.31 -14.75
C ARG A 200 -11.45 8.34 -14.24
N PHE A 201 -11.55 8.76 -12.98
CA PHE A 201 -10.58 9.69 -12.38
C PHE A 201 -9.18 9.08 -12.30
N TRP A 202 -9.04 7.84 -11.83
CA TRP A 202 -7.74 7.16 -11.75
C TRP A 202 -7.12 6.92 -13.12
N THR A 203 -7.91 6.53 -14.13
CA THR A 203 -7.43 6.43 -15.51
C THR A 203 -6.91 7.78 -16.02
N ARG A 204 -7.66 8.87 -15.80
CA ARG A 204 -7.24 10.22 -16.21
C ARG A 204 -6.01 10.71 -15.46
N ALA A 205 -5.91 10.43 -14.16
CA ALA A 205 -4.75 10.76 -13.34
C ALA A 205 -3.49 9.99 -13.79
N ALA A 206 -3.61 8.70 -14.10
CA ALA A 206 -2.52 7.89 -14.64
C ALA A 206 -2.03 8.40 -16.01
N ILE A 207 -2.95 8.81 -16.90
CA ILE A 207 -2.60 9.44 -18.18
C ILE A 207 -1.87 10.77 -17.96
N ALA A 208 -2.40 11.63 -17.10
CA ALA A 208 -1.78 12.92 -16.80
C ALA A 208 -0.39 12.77 -16.16
N PHE A 209 -0.22 11.83 -15.23
CA PHE A 209 1.06 11.53 -14.61
C PHE A 209 2.09 11.02 -15.63
N THR A 210 1.69 10.08 -16.50
CA THR A 210 2.55 9.59 -17.59
C THR A 210 2.98 10.72 -18.52
N THR A 211 2.06 11.63 -18.86
CA THR A 211 2.35 12.79 -19.71
C THR A 211 3.32 13.77 -19.03
N ALA A 212 3.13 14.02 -17.74
CA ALA A 212 4.04 14.86 -16.95
C ALA A 212 5.43 14.25 -16.86
N LEU A 213 5.55 12.93 -16.65
CA LEU A 213 6.82 12.21 -16.59
C LEU A 213 7.57 12.25 -17.93
N ILE A 214 6.86 12.07 -19.05
CA ILE A 214 7.44 12.22 -20.39
C ILE A 214 7.92 13.66 -20.59
N GLY A 215 7.11 14.65 -20.19
CA GLY A 215 7.45 16.06 -20.27
C GLY A 215 8.68 16.44 -19.44
N THR A 216 8.78 15.97 -18.19
CA THR A 216 9.96 16.20 -17.34
C THR A 216 11.19 15.50 -17.88
N THR A 217 11.06 14.28 -18.41
CA THR A 217 12.18 13.57 -19.04
C THR A 217 12.67 14.31 -20.29
N ALA A 218 11.77 14.78 -21.15
CA ALA A 218 12.12 15.56 -22.34
C ALA A 218 12.75 16.91 -21.97
N LEU A 219 12.26 17.57 -20.92
CA LEU A 219 12.86 18.79 -20.39
C LEU A 219 14.26 18.54 -19.86
N ALA A 220 14.45 17.47 -19.07
CA ALA A 220 15.76 17.08 -18.55
C ALA A 220 16.74 16.78 -19.68
N LEU A 221 16.34 16.06 -20.72
CA LEU A 221 17.18 15.83 -21.90
C LEU A 221 17.53 17.13 -22.64
N ARG A 222 16.65 18.13 -22.64
CA ARG A 222 16.90 19.45 -23.24
C ARG A 222 17.82 20.34 -22.40
N THR A 223 17.72 20.27 -21.08
CA THR A 223 18.43 21.18 -20.17
C THR A 223 19.66 20.55 -19.53
N ALA A 224 19.84 19.23 -19.66
CA ALA A 224 21.01 18.55 -19.12
C ALA A 224 22.28 19.08 -19.79
N PRO A 225 23.28 19.50 -19.01
CA PRO A 225 24.57 19.90 -19.56
C PRO A 225 25.20 18.70 -20.28
N THR A 226 25.44 18.85 -21.58
CA THR A 226 25.97 17.81 -22.46
C THR A 226 27.47 17.56 -22.29
N HIS A 227 28.13 18.37 -21.46
CA HIS A 227 29.55 18.26 -21.16
C HIS A 227 29.75 18.21 -19.65
N TYR A 228 30.49 17.20 -19.20
CA TYR A 228 30.96 17.10 -17.83
C TYR A 228 32.25 17.91 -17.71
N GLU A 229 32.22 19.01 -16.96
CA GLU A 229 33.45 19.64 -16.50
C GLU A 229 33.92 18.93 -15.23
N PRO A 230 35.06 18.21 -15.25
CA PRO A 230 35.59 17.59 -14.05
C PRO A 230 35.92 18.68 -13.01
N PRO A 231 35.50 18.52 -11.75
CA PRO A 231 35.83 19.48 -10.71
C PRO A 231 37.34 19.57 -10.57
N VAL A 232 37.90 20.78 -10.68
CA VAL A 232 39.33 21.01 -10.50
C VAL A 232 39.67 20.63 -9.06
N PRO A 233 40.50 19.59 -8.84
CA PRO A 233 40.88 19.22 -7.48
C PRO A 233 41.60 20.39 -6.82
N PRO A 234 41.36 20.65 -5.52
CA PRO A 234 42.06 21.71 -4.81
C PRO A 234 43.57 21.49 -4.95
N GLY A 235 44.28 22.52 -5.42
CA GLY A 235 45.71 22.43 -5.70
C GLY A 235 46.46 22.01 -4.44
N ALA A 236 47.05 20.80 -4.46
CA ALA A 236 47.94 20.36 -3.40
C ALA A 236 49.24 21.15 -3.50
N VAL A 237 49.65 21.80 -2.41
CA VAL A 237 50.92 22.52 -2.36
C VAL A 237 52.05 21.51 -2.45
N VAL A 238 52.70 21.42 -3.59
CA VAL A 238 53.90 20.59 -3.78
C VAL A 238 55.06 21.27 -3.04
N GLN A 239 55.29 20.87 -1.79
CA GLN A 239 56.44 21.30 -1.01
C GLN A 239 57.69 20.54 -1.51
N GLY A 240 58.78 21.27 -1.79
CA GLY A 240 60.05 20.68 -2.23
C GLY A 240 60.40 20.88 -3.71
N VAL A 241 59.71 21.77 -4.44
CA VAL A 241 60.21 22.21 -5.75
C VAL A 241 61.56 22.90 -5.55
N PRO A 242 62.66 22.40 -6.13
CA PRO A 242 63.96 23.05 -6.01
C PRO A 242 63.84 24.52 -6.45
N PRO A 243 64.52 25.46 -5.76
CA PRO A 243 64.45 26.87 -6.12
C PRO A 243 64.75 27.02 -7.61
N ARG A 244 63.92 27.80 -8.32
CA ARG A 244 64.12 28.09 -9.75
C ARG A 244 65.55 28.62 -9.91
N VAL A 245 66.45 27.79 -10.43
CA VAL A 245 67.79 28.21 -10.80
C VAL A 245 67.61 29.12 -12.00
N THR A 246 67.65 30.43 -11.76
CA THR A 246 67.77 31.41 -12.83
C THR A 246 69.07 31.11 -13.55
N ARG A 247 69.01 30.58 -14.78
CA ARG A 247 70.19 30.35 -15.61
C ARG A 247 70.83 31.71 -15.89
N GLY A 248 71.81 32.09 -15.08
CA GLY A 248 72.76 33.15 -15.42
C GLY A 248 73.54 32.78 -16.68
N ALA A 249 74.22 33.76 -17.28
CA ALA A 249 75.10 33.51 -18.42
C ALA A 249 76.09 32.39 -18.08
N LEU A 250 76.23 31.42 -18.99
CA LEU A 250 77.19 30.32 -18.82
C LEU A 250 78.58 30.91 -18.64
N SER A 251 79.35 30.40 -17.67
CA SER A 251 80.77 30.76 -17.59
C SER A 251 81.48 30.28 -18.86
N ALA A 252 82.58 30.95 -19.26
CA ALA A 252 83.31 30.60 -20.49
C ALA A 252 83.64 29.10 -20.64
N PRO A 253 84.02 28.36 -19.58
CA PRO A 253 84.22 26.91 -19.66
C PRO A 253 82.93 26.13 -19.98
N GLN A 254 81.80 26.55 -19.41
CA GLN A 254 80.49 25.92 -19.64
C GLN A 254 79.98 26.21 -21.06
N ALA A 255 80.26 27.40 -21.60
CA ALA A 255 79.94 27.74 -22.99
C ALA A 255 80.76 26.91 -23.98
N GLN A 256 82.06 26.70 -23.72
CA GLN A 256 82.90 25.81 -24.53
C GLN A 256 82.45 24.35 -24.47
N LEU A 257 82.15 23.84 -23.27
CA LEU A 257 81.62 22.47 -23.11
C LEU A 257 80.31 22.29 -23.89
N ARG A 258 79.41 23.28 -23.81
CA ARG A 258 78.15 23.26 -24.57
C ARG A 258 78.38 23.33 -26.08
N ALA A 259 79.37 24.09 -26.55
CA ALA A 259 79.75 24.14 -27.95
C ALA A 259 80.29 22.78 -28.43
N LYS A 260 81.15 22.14 -27.64
CA LYS A 260 81.69 20.80 -27.91
C LYS A 260 80.60 19.73 -27.97
N LEU A 261 79.69 19.70 -26.98
CA LEU A 261 78.57 18.76 -26.95
C LEU A 261 77.61 18.97 -28.12
N ARG A 262 77.43 20.21 -28.58
CA ARG A 262 76.62 20.51 -29.77
C ARG A 262 77.27 20.06 -31.07
N SER A 263 78.60 20.19 -31.21
CA SER A 263 79.31 19.65 -32.37
C SER A 263 79.28 18.12 -32.40
N GLU A 264 79.35 17.45 -31.24
CA GLU A 264 79.31 15.99 -31.14
C GLU A 264 77.89 15.42 -31.37
N THR A 265 76.84 16.12 -30.94
CA THR A 265 75.43 15.69 -31.14
C THR A 265 74.90 15.93 -32.56
N SER A 266 75.67 16.59 -33.43
CA SER A 266 75.30 16.86 -34.82
C SER A 266 75.65 15.71 -35.79
N HIS A 267 76.46 14.73 -35.38
CA HIS A 267 76.98 13.66 -36.25
C HIS A 267 76.66 12.21 -35.82
N GLY A 268 75.64 12.01 -34.97
CA GLY A 268 75.20 10.65 -34.60
C GLY A 268 74.29 10.02 -35.68
N PRO A 269 74.57 8.80 -36.19
CA PRO A 269 73.91 8.20 -37.35
C PRO A 269 72.48 7.68 -37.14
N GLN A 270 71.81 8.00 -36.03
CA GLN A 270 70.52 7.41 -35.66
C GLN A 270 69.57 8.46 -35.08
N ARG A 271 68.99 9.31 -35.93
CA ARG A 271 67.74 9.99 -35.58
C ARG A 271 66.58 9.26 -36.23
N LEU A 272 65.87 8.47 -35.42
CA LEU A 272 64.56 7.95 -35.77
C LEU A 272 63.58 9.12 -35.80
N VAL A 273 63.06 9.44 -36.98
CA VAL A 273 61.97 10.42 -37.14
C VAL A 273 60.65 9.65 -36.91
N PRO A 274 59.78 10.08 -35.98
CA PRO A 274 58.49 9.43 -35.79
C PRO A 274 57.61 9.69 -37.02
N GLN A 275 57.12 8.62 -37.65
CA GLN A 275 56.14 8.75 -38.73
C GLN A 275 54.77 9.14 -38.17
N PRO A 276 54.06 10.08 -38.80
CA PRO A 276 52.70 10.44 -38.42
C PRO A 276 51.73 9.32 -38.81
N SER A 277 50.82 9.01 -37.89
CA SER A 277 49.72 8.04 -38.03
C SER A 277 48.61 8.56 -38.92
#